data_AF-A0A8J2TBU1-F1
#
_entry.id   AF-A0A8J2TBU1-F1
#
_cell.length_a   1.000
_cell.length_b   1.000
_cell.length_c   1.000
_cell.angle_alpha   90.00
_cell.angle_beta   90.00
_cell.angle_gamma   90.00
#
_symmetry.space_group_name_H-M   'P 1'
#
loop_
_entity.id
_entity.type
_entity.pdbx_description
1 polymer ?
#
loop_
_entity_poly.entity_id
_entity_poly.type
_entity_poly.pdbx_seq_one_letter_code
_entity_poly.pdbx_strand_id
1 'polypeptide(L)'
;MTSHDDEMADHSMSMDLGPADAQFDLRFIDGMILHHEGAVIMAKEALQKSKRPEIQQLANEIIKAQEKEIAQQRQWRKIWYPDAGEKPVAYSDSMRHTMSMSKKQMKSMRMDLDLGAADAKFDLRFIDGMIPHHEGALMMAQEALNKSNRPEIQKLAQDIISSQQKEIEQMKQWRQSWYQLP
;
A
#
# COMPACT_ATOMS: atom_id res chain seq x y z
N MET A 1 1.52 34.94 -15.91
CA MET A 1 2.08 33.65 -16.33
C MET A 1 2.45 32.93 -15.04
N THR A 2 1.50 32.19 -14.48
CA THR A 2 1.67 31.45 -13.22
C THR A 2 2.22 30.07 -13.53
N SER A 3 3.38 29.82 -12.95
CA SER A 3 4.18 28.60 -12.92
C SER A 3 3.34 27.37 -12.54
N HIS A 4 3.50 26.28 -13.29
CA HIS A 4 2.83 24.99 -13.12
C HIS A 4 3.76 23.93 -12.48
N ASP A 5 4.81 24.35 -11.78
CA ASP A 5 5.90 23.45 -11.37
C ASP A 5 6.08 23.28 -9.83
N ASP A 6 5.07 23.61 -9.02
CA ASP A 6 5.18 23.60 -7.53
C ASP A 6 4.05 22.82 -6.82
N GLU A 7 3.56 21.72 -7.38
CA GLU A 7 2.54 20.86 -6.70
C GLU A 7 2.94 19.37 -6.57
N MET A 8 4.23 19.05 -6.61
CA MET A 8 4.72 17.65 -6.50
C MET A 8 5.64 17.39 -5.30
N ALA A 9 5.68 18.28 -4.30
CA ALA A 9 6.64 18.17 -3.21
C ALA A 9 6.11 18.64 -1.85
N ASP A 10 5.04 18.04 -1.30
CA ASP A 10 4.82 17.98 0.17
C ASP A 10 3.68 17.03 0.59
N HIS A 11 3.72 15.78 0.16
CA HIS A 11 2.93 14.72 0.80
C HIS A 11 3.89 13.61 1.21
N SER A 12 4.67 13.89 2.26
CA SER A 12 5.17 12.84 3.15
C SER A 12 3.94 12.05 3.61
N MET A 13 3.62 10.98 2.86
CA MET A 13 2.63 9.98 3.22
C MET A 13 3.23 9.26 4.42
N SER A 14 3.02 9.84 5.60
CA SER A 14 3.43 9.22 6.85
C SER A 14 2.70 7.88 6.94
N MET A 15 3.43 6.82 6.58
CA MET A 15 3.10 5.43 6.84
C MET A 15 3.47 5.05 8.28
N ASP A 16 3.59 6.04 9.17
CA ASP A 16 3.89 5.86 10.58
C ASP A 16 2.68 5.29 11.30
N LEU A 17 2.87 4.11 11.89
CA LEU A 17 1.83 3.39 12.62
C LEU A 17 1.87 3.72 14.13
N GLY A 18 2.64 4.73 14.53
CA GLY A 18 2.76 5.19 15.91
C GLY A 18 3.65 4.30 16.78
N PRO A 19 3.58 4.41 18.11
CA PRO A 19 4.49 3.72 19.02
C PRO A 19 4.28 2.20 19.04
N ALA A 20 5.29 1.46 19.52
CA ALA A 20 5.23 0.03 19.79
C ALA A 20 4.40 -0.27 21.06
N ASP A 21 3.13 0.07 21.05
CA ASP A 21 2.17 -0.16 22.13
C ASP A 21 1.26 -1.36 21.86
N ALA A 22 0.37 -1.68 22.81
CA ALA A 22 -0.54 -2.83 22.71
C ALA A 22 -1.52 -2.77 21.53
N GLN A 23 -1.67 -1.60 20.90
CA GLN A 23 -2.58 -1.37 19.77
C GLN A 23 -1.83 -1.31 18.43
N PHE A 24 -0.50 -1.41 18.43
CA PHE A 24 0.33 -1.34 17.23
C PHE A 24 -0.09 -2.35 16.16
N ASP A 25 -0.21 -3.63 16.51
CA ASP A 25 -0.57 -4.67 15.55
C ASP A 25 -1.96 -4.45 14.94
N LEU A 26 -2.92 -3.91 15.71
CA LEU A 26 -4.25 -3.55 15.19
C LEU A 26 -4.14 -2.42 14.16
N ARG A 27 -3.33 -1.38 14.44
CA ARG A 27 -3.10 -0.28 13.49
C ARG A 27 -2.37 -0.75 12.24
N PHE A 28 -1.39 -1.65 12.36
CA PHE A 28 -0.73 -2.27 11.21
C PHE A 28 -1.71 -3.05 10.35
N ILE A 29 -2.52 -3.92 10.96
CA ILE A 29 -3.55 -4.70 10.24
C ILE A 29 -4.52 -3.76 9.52
N ASP A 30 -5.05 -2.75 10.21
CA ASP A 30 -6.02 -1.82 9.65
C ASP A 30 -5.43 -0.94 8.54
N GLY A 31 -4.18 -0.51 8.71
CA GLY A 31 -3.43 0.25 7.71
C GLY A 31 -3.12 -0.58 6.47
N MET A 32 -2.49 -1.73 6.65
CA MET A 32 -2.04 -2.58 5.55
C MET A 32 -3.21 -3.20 4.78
N ILE A 33 -4.35 -3.52 5.41
CA ILE A 33 -5.56 -3.93 4.68
C ILE A 33 -6.00 -2.83 3.70
N LEU A 34 -6.11 -1.58 4.18
CA LEU A 34 -6.52 -0.47 3.32
C LEU A 34 -5.51 -0.21 2.21
N HIS A 35 -4.23 -0.25 2.56
CA HIS A 35 -3.15 -0.05 1.61
C HIS A 35 -3.19 -1.10 0.49
N HIS A 36 -3.28 -2.38 0.84
CA HIS A 36 -3.42 -3.47 -0.14
C HIS A 36 -4.70 -3.36 -0.98
N GLU A 37 -5.82 -2.93 -0.40
CA GLU A 37 -7.03 -2.67 -1.19
C GLU A 37 -6.77 -1.67 -2.33
N GLY A 38 -5.95 -0.64 -2.10
CA GLY A 38 -5.55 0.31 -3.13
C GLY A 38 -4.73 -0.31 -4.26
N ALA A 39 -3.74 -1.13 -3.94
CA ALA A 39 -2.95 -1.84 -4.94
C ALA A 39 -3.80 -2.84 -5.75
N VAL A 40 -4.72 -3.56 -5.10
CA VAL A 40 -5.69 -4.44 -5.78
C VAL A 40 -6.59 -3.65 -6.74
N ILE A 41 -7.04 -2.45 -6.37
CA ILE A 41 -7.84 -1.57 -7.24
C ILE A 41 -7.02 -1.18 -8.48
N MET A 42 -5.81 -0.65 -8.30
CA MET A 42 -4.93 -0.26 -9.41
C MET A 42 -4.59 -1.45 -10.32
N ALA A 43 -4.33 -2.63 -9.75
CA ALA A 43 -4.05 -3.84 -10.51
C ALA A 43 -5.28 -4.30 -11.33
N LYS A 44 -6.49 -4.25 -10.77
CA LYS A 44 -7.73 -4.56 -11.50
C LYS A 44 -7.96 -3.59 -12.66
N GLU A 45 -7.65 -2.32 -12.46
CA GLU A 45 -7.69 -1.31 -13.53
C GLU A 45 -6.66 -1.61 -14.64
N ALA A 46 -5.45 -2.01 -14.26
CA ALA A 46 -4.42 -2.40 -15.21
C ALA A 46 -4.82 -3.59 -16.08
N LEU A 47 -5.52 -4.59 -15.53
CA LEU A 47 -6.07 -5.71 -16.31
C LEU A 47 -7.09 -5.27 -17.36
N GLN A 48 -7.78 -4.16 -17.15
CA GLN A 48 -8.77 -3.64 -18.10
C GLN A 48 -8.14 -2.74 -19.17
N LYS A 49 -7.10 -2.00 -18.81
CA LYS A 49 -6.59 -0.88 -19.63
C LYS A 49 -5.22 -1.15 -20.27
N SER A 50 -4.38 -1.99 -19.66
CA SER A 50 -3.07 -2.31 -20.22
C SER A 50 -3.17 -3.31 -21.37
N LYS A 51 -2.34 -3.12 -22.38
CA LYS A 51 -2.13 -4.09 -23.48
C LYS A 51 -0.82 -4.86 -23.35
N ARG A 52 0.01 -4.55 -22.34
CA ARG A 52 1.31 -5.21 -22.14
C ARG A 52 1.12 -6.49 -21.33
N PRO A 53 1.54 -7.66 -21.85
CA PRO A 53 1.42 -8.91 -21.11
C PRO A 53 2.19 -8.87 -19.79
N GLU A 54 3.30 -8.14 -19.71
CA GLU A 54 4.10 -7.97 -18.50
C GLU A 54 3.32 -7.27 -17.38
N ILE A 55 2.60 -6.18 -17.70
CA ILE A 55 1.77 -5.45 -16.75
C ILE A 55 0.55 -6.30 -16.34
N GLN A 56 -0.07 -7.00 -17.29
CA GLN A 56 -1.20 -7.88 -16.98
C GLN A 56 -0.77 -9.05 -16.07
N GLN A 57 0.43 -9.60 -16.27
CA GLN A 57 0.98 -10.64 -15.42
C GLN A 57 1.22 -10.10 -14.00
N LEU A 58 1.95 -8.99 -13.86
CA LEU A 58 2.20 -8.37 -12.55
C LEU A 58 0.89 -8.06 -11.82
N ALA A 59 -0.09 -7.48 -12.51
CA ALA A 59 -1.39 -7.17 -11.92
C ALA A 59 -2.10 -8.42 -11.36
N ASN A 60 -2.07 -9.54 -12.08
CA ASN A 60 -2.64 -10.80 -11.58
C ASN A 60 -1.89 -11.33 -10.36
N GLU A 61 -0.56 -11.21 -10.34
CA GLU A 61 0.29 -11.62 -9.21
C GLU A 61 -0.01 -10.77 -7.96
N ILE A 62 -0.08 -9.45 -8.11
CA ILE A 62 -0.45 -8.49 -7.05
C ILE A 62 -1.84 -8.84 -6.48
N ILE A 63 -2.85 -8.99 -7.34
CA ILE A 63 -4.22 -9.31 -6.90
C ILE A 63 -4.23 -10.61 -6.10
N LYS A 64 -3.62 -11.67 -6.62
CA LYS A 64 -3.60 -12.98 -5.97
C LYS A 64 -2.90 -12.95 -4.62
N ALA A 65 -1.74 -12.30 -4.54
CA ALA A 65 -0.96 -12.22 -3.30
C ALA A 65 -1.68 -11.35 -2.27
N GLN A 66 -2.06 -10.13 -2.63
CA GLN A 66 -2.62 -9.17 -1.70
C GLN A 66 -4.04 -9.52 -1.26
N GLU A 67 -4.89 -10.13 -2.09
CA GLU A 67 -6.21 -10.62 -1.64
C GLU A 67 -6.07 -11.74 -0.59
N LYS A 68 -5.06 -12.61 -0.73
CA LYS A 68 -4.74 -13.64 0.27
C LYS A 68 -4.30 -12.99 1.59
N GLU A 69 -3.41 -12.01 1.53
CA GLU A 69 -2.90 -11.29 2.71
C GLU A 69 -4.00 -10.46 3.39
N ILE A 70 -4.88 -9.81 2.63
CA ILE A 70 -6.07 -9.12 3.17
C ILE A 70 -6.96 -10.12 3.91
N ALA A 71 -7.25 -11.28 3.32
CA ALA A 71 -8.10 -12.29 3.95
C ALA A 71 -7.50 -12.79 5.27
N GLN A 72 -6.19 -13.05 5.29
CA GLN A 72 -5.46 -13.45 6.49
C GLN A 72 -5.51 -12.37 7.58
N GLN A 73 -5.23 -11.12 7.23
CA GLN A 73 -5.25 -10.00 8.17
C GLN A 73 -6.66 -9.71 8.71
N ARG A 74 -7.71 -9.81 7.88
CA ARG A 74 -9.11 -9.71 8.33
C ARG A 74 -9.46 -10.79 9.34
N GLN A 75 -8.97 -12.01 9.14
CA GLN A 75 -9.15 -13.10 10.10
C GLN A 75 -8.45 -12.79 11.43
N TRP A 76 -7.19 -12.34 11.38
CA TRP A 76 -6.46 -11.93 12.59
C TRP A 76 -7.14 -10.78 13.32
N ARG A 77 -7.58 -9.74 12.60
CA ARG A 77 -8.33 -8.61 13.17
C ARG A 77 -9.52 -9.10 13.98
N LYS A 78 -10.31 -10.00 13.40
CA LYS A 78 -11.52 -10.54 14.04
C LYS A 78 -11.20 -11.40 15.28
N ILE A 79 -10.16 -12.23 15.21
CA ILE A 79 -9.82 -13.19 16.28
C ILE A 79 -9.09 -12.49 17.43
N TRP A 80 -8.12 -11.62 17.12
CA TRP A 80 -7.25 -10.99 18.12
C TRP A 80 -7.87 -9.73 18.73
N TYR A 81 -8.79 -9.07 18.01
CA TYR A 81 -9.43 -7.83 18.44
C TYR A 81 -10.96 -7.92 18.32
N PRO A 82 -11.62 -8.85 19.05
CA PRO A 82 -13.07 -9.06 18.96
C PRO A 82 -13.89 -7.83 19.41
N ASP A 83 -13.31 -6.99 20.29
CA ASP A 83 -13.95 -5.78 20.80
C ASP A 83 -13.64 -4.53 19.95
N ALA A 84 -12.78 -4.65 18.93
CA ALA A 84 -12.50 -3.54 18.03
C ALA A 84 -13.72 -3.24 17.15
N GLY A 85 -14.08 -1.96 17.06
CA GLY A 85 -15.15 -1.51 16.17
C GLY A 85 -14.85 -1.83 14.70
N GLU A 86 -15.88 -1.73 13.85
CA GLU A 86 -15.78 -2.03 12.41
C GLU A 86 -14.86 -1.06 11.65
N LYS A 87 -14.72 0.17 12.13
CA LYS A 87 -13.90 1.19 11.47
C LYS A 87 -12.42 0.91 11.71
N PRO A 88 -11.58 1.01 10.66
CA PRO A 88 -10.13 0.99 10.79
C PRO A 88 -9.63 2.05 11.78
N VAL A 89 -8.55 1.76 12.49
CA VAL A 89 -7.95 2.69 13.47
C VAL A 89 -6.55 3.14 13.07
N ALA A 90 -6.19 4.36 13.48
CA ALA A 90 -4.86 4.95 13.30
C ALA A 90 -4.39 5.61 14.60
N TYR A 91 -3.08 5.85 14.70
CA TYR A 91 -2.53 6.62 15.81
C TYR A 91 -2.76 8.12 15.57
N SER A 92 -3.16 8.85 16.61
CA SER A 92 -3.22 10.30 16.59
C SER A 92 -2.10 10.86 17.46
N ASP A 93 -1.11 11.52 16.84
CA ASP A 93 -0.02 12.17 17.58
C ASP A 93 -0.53 13.28 18.51
N SER A 94 -1.46 14.10 18.01
CA SER A 94 -2.02 15.23 18.77
C SER A 94 -2.76 14.78 20.02
N MET A 95 -3.48 13.67 19.94
CA MET A 95 -4.21 13.12 21.07
C MET A 95 -3.46 11.99 21.80
N ARG A 96 -2.29 11.59 21.30
CA ARG A 96 -1.43 10.52 21.82
C ARG A 96 -2.15 9.19 22.09
N HIS A 97 -3.11 8.83 21.24
CA HIS A 97 -3.82 7.55 21.35
C HIS A 97 -4.39 7.08 20.01
N THR A 98 -4.83 5.82 19.99
CA THR A 98 -5.47 5.18 18.84
C THR A 98 -6.91 5.65 18.68
N MET A 99 -7.29 6.01 17.46
CA MET A 99 -8.59 6.55 17.11
C MET A 99 -9.11 5.94 15.81
N SER A 100 -10.43 5.93 15.61
CA SER A 100 -11.00 5.54 14.32
C SER A 100 -10.55 6.48 13.21
N MET A 101 -10.16 5.92 12.08
CA MET A 101 -9.79 6.68 10.89
C MET A 101 -11.00 7.45 10.33
N SER A 102 -10.76 8.69 9.91
CA SER A 102 -11.66 9.45 9.06
C SER A 102 -11.69 8.92 7.62
N LYS A 103 -12.70 9.30 6.83
CA LYS A 103 -12.76 8.96 5.39
C LYS A 103 -11.53 9.43 4.62
N LYS A 104 -11.00 10.62 4.96
CA LYS A 104 -9.80 11.17 4.33
C LYS A 104 -8.57 10.32 4.64
N GLN A 105 -8.40 9.92 5.91
CA GLN A 105 -7.30 9.02 6.31
C GLN A 105 -7.40 7.67 5.63
N MET A 106 -8.59 7.07 5.56
CA MET A 106 -8.77 5.80 4.85
C MET A 106 -8.39 5.93 3.37
N LYS A 107 -8.87 6.98 2.67
CA LYS A 107 -8.50 7.22 1.27
C LYS A 107 -6.98 7.42 1.10
N SER A 108 -6.36 8.17 2.02
CA SER A 108 -4.91 8.40 2.01
C SER A 108 -4.13 7.10 2.18
N MET A 109 -4.51 6.25 3.14
CA MET A 109 -3.86 4.97 3.41
C MET A 109 -3.99 4.01 2.22
N ARG A 110 -5.11 4.03 1.49
CA ARG A 110 -5.23 3.26 0.24
C ARG A 110 -4.26 3.72 -0.85
N MET A 111 -3.77 4.97 -0.79
CA MET A 111 -3.07 5.62 -1.89
C MET A 111 -3.84 5.45 -3.21
N ASP A 112 -5.14 5.73 -3.15
CA ASP A 112 -6.08 5.60 -4.26
C ASP A 112 -5.72 6.61 -5.37
N LEU A 113 -5.26 6.10 -6.51
CA LEU A 113 -4.82 6.89 -7.67
C LEU A 113 -5.75 6.65 -8.87
N ASP A 114 -6.16 7.73 -9.52
CA ASP A 114 -6.80 7.66 -10.83
C ASP A 114 -5.73 7.56 -11.93
N LEU A 115 -5.63 6.38 -12.55
CA LEU A 115 -4.65 6.11 -13.61
C LEU A 115 -5.09 6.65 -14.98
N GLY A 116 -6.27 7.28 -15.08
CA GLY A 116 -6.76 7.97 -16.27
C GLY A 116 -7.16 7.02 -17.41
N ALA A 117 -7.17 7.54 -18.64
CA ALA A 117 -7.61 6.79 -19.82
C ALA A 117 -6.65 5.65 -20.21
N ALA A 118 -7.15 4.66 -20.95
CA ALA A 118 -6.37 3.58 -21.54
C ALA A 118 -5.58 4.06 -22.79
N ASP A 119 -4.66 5.00 -22.58
CA ASP A 119 -3.81 5.59 -23.60
C ASP A 119 -2.39 5.01 -23.58
N ALA A 120 -1.52 5.49 -24.49
CA ALA A 120 -0.14 5.01 -24.61
C ALA A 120 0.74 5.27 -23.36
N LYS A 121 0.29 6.10 -22.42
CA LYS A 121 0.99 6.44 -21.18
C LYS A 121 0.37 5.74 -19.96
N PHE A 122 -0.69 4.94 -20.13
CA PHE A 122 -1.35 4.24 -19.04
C PHE A 122 -0.37 3.37 -18.24
N ASP A 123 0.42 2.53 -18.91
CA ASP A 123 1.36 1.64 -18.23
C ASP A 123 2.43 2.40 -17.44
N LEU A 124 2.89 3.56 -17.95
CA LEU A 124 3.82 4.42 -17.22
C LEU A 124 3.16 5.00 -15.96
N ARG A 125 1.91 5.46 -16.03
CA ARG A 125 1.18 5.95 -14.85
C ARG A 125 0.93 4.84 -13.83
N PHE A 126 0.64 3.62 -14.27
CA PHE A 126 0.54 2.47 -13.38
C PHE A 126 1.87 2.20 -12.66
N ILE A 127 2.99 2.19 -13.39
CA ILE A 127 4.33 2.01 -12.81
C ILE A 127 4.65 3.15 -11.82
N ASP A 128 4.44 4.40 -12.23
CA ASP A 128 4.70 5.60 -11.42
C ASP A 128 3.81 5.67 -10.16
N GLY A 129 2.63 5.04 -10.20
CA GLY A 129 1.73 4.93 -9.05
C GLY A 129 2.04 3.73 -8.14
N MET A 130 2.36 2.58 -8.71
CA MET A 130 2.55 1.34 -7.94
C MET A 130 3.92 1.26 -7.27
N ILE A 131 4.97 1.87 -7.84
CA ILE A 131 6.29 1.95 -7.16
C ILE A 131 6.18 2.63 -5.79
N PRO A 132 5.70 3.89 -5.67
CA PRO A 132 5.60 4.55 -4.37
C PRO A 132 4.56 3.90 -3.45
N HIS A 133 3.52 3.27 -4.02
CA HIS A 133 2.59 2.45 -3.25
C HIS A 133 3.34 1.31 -2.55
N HIS A 134 4.07 0.48 -3.29
CA HIS A 134 4.86 -0.61 -2.72
C HIS A 134 5.92 -0.12 -1.73
N GLU A 135 6.60 0.99 -2.01
CA GLU A 135 7.54 1.61 -1.06
C GLU A 135 6.85 1.98 0.27
N GLY A 136 5.59 2.44 0.22
CA GLY A 136 4.72 2.64 1.39
C GLY A 136 4.51 1.37 2.21
N ALA A 137 4.20 0.25 1.54
CA ALA A 137 4.04 -1.05 2.20
C ALA A 137 5.36 -1.56 2.81
N LEU A 138 6.51 -1.34 2.15
CA LEU A 138 7.83 -1.68 2.70
C LEU A 138 8.10 -0.93 4.00
N MET A 139 7.76 0.37 4.07
CA MET A 139 7.91 1.17 5.29
C MET A 139 7.08 0.60 6.45
N MET A 140 5.78 0.34 6.23
CA MET A 140 4.92 -0.25 7.26
C MET A 140 5.38 -1.65 7.69
N ALA A 141 5.82 -2.48 6.75
CA ALA A 141 6.33 -3.81 7.05
C ALA A 141 7.62 -3.73 7.88
N GLN A 142 8.51 -2.79 7.59
CA GLN A 142 9.73 -2.56 8.37
C GLN A 142 9.40 -2.09 9.80
N GLU A 143 8.39 -1.25 9.98
CA GLU A 143 7.88 -0.91 11.31
C GLU A 143 7.35 -2.14 12.05
N ALA A 144 6.60 -3.00 11.38
CA ALA A 144 6.06 -4.21 11.98
C ALA A 144 7.15 -5.15 12.46
N LEU A 145 8.25 -5.30 11.72
CA LEU A 145 9.42 -6.07 12.18
C LEU A 145 10.08 -5.49 13.43
N ASN A 146 10.06 -4.17 13.58
CA ASN A 146 10.70 -3.48 14.69
C ASN A 146 9.81 -3.38 15.94
N LYS A 147 8.50 -3.29 15.75
CA LYS A 147 7.54 -2.90 16.81
C LYS A 147 6.59 -4.04 17.21
N SER A 148 6.34 -5.02 16.34
CA SER A 148 5.49 -6.17 16.67
C SER A 148 6.25 -7.27 17.39
N ASN A 149 5.59 -7.89 18.38
CA ASN A 149 6.07 -9.12 19.02
C ASN A 149 5.33 -10.38 18.52
N ARG A 150 4.40 -10.24 17.55
CA ARG A 150 3.64 -11.38 17.03
C ARG A 150 4.38 -12.04 15.88
N PRO A 151 4.73 -13.34 15.96
CA PRO A 151 5.46 -14.02 14.89
C PRO A 151 4.67 -14.04 13.57
N GLU A 152 3.34 -14.08 13.62
CA GLU A 152 2.49 -14.01 12.42
C GLU A 152 2.62 -12.67 11.68
N ILE A 153 2.68 -11.55 12.41
CA ILE A 153 2.86 -10.21 11.84
C ILE A 153 4.28 -10.05 11.31
N GLN A 154 5.29 -10.48 12.05
CA GLN A 154 6.68 -10.45 11.60
C GLN A 154 6.89 -11.29 10.33
N LYS A 155 6.24 -12.45 10.26
CA LYS A 155 6.29 -13.32 9.08
C LYS A 155 5.63 -12.66 7.87
N LEU A 156 4.43 -12.11 8.02
CA LEU A 156 3.75 -11.37 6.96
C LEU A 156 4.61 -10.19 6.48
N ALA A 157 5.20 -9.43 7.40
CA ALA A 157 6.05 -8.30 7.06
C ALA A 157 7.28 -8.71 6.24
N GLN A 158 7.96 -9.82 6.60
CA GLN A 158 9.05 -10.37 5.79
C GLN A 158 8.58 -10.80 4.40
N ASP A 159 7.40 -11.41 4.29
CA ASP A 159 6.84 -11.85 3.02
C ASP A 159 6.53 -10.66 2.11
N ILE A 160 5.89 -9.60 2.65
CA ILE A 160 5.62 -8.33 1.96
C ILE A 160 6.93 -7.70 1.47
N ILE A 161 7.95 -7.61 2.34
CA ILE A 161 9.24 -7.01 1.96
C ILE A 161 9.88 -7.80 0.81
N SER A 162 9.88 -9.13 0.90
CA SER A 162 10.51 -9.98 -0.11
C SER A 162 9.81 -9.92 -1.46
N SER A 163 8.48 -9.93 -1.49
CA SER A 163 7.70 -9.88 -2.74
C SER A 163 7.74 -8.49 -3.35
N GLN A 164 7.39 -7.46 -2.57
CA GLN A 164 7.20 -6.11 -3.11
C GLN A 164 8.52 -5.44 -3.51
N GLN A 165 9.65 -5.78 -2.86
CA GLN A 165 10.95 -5.33 -3.36
C GLN A 165 11.24 -5.85 -4.77
N LYS A 166 10.92 -7.12 -5.07
CA LYS A 166 11.13 -7.69 -6.41
C LYS A 166 10.24 -7.03 -7.45
N GLU A 167 8.99 -6.75 -7.08
CA GLU A 167 8.03 -6.07 -7.95
C GLU A 167 8.47 -4.61 -8.22
N ILE A 168 8.98 -3.89 -7.22
CA ILE A 168 9.59 -2.57 -7.40
C ILE A 168 10.76 -2.63 -8.40
N GLU A 169 11.72 -3.55 -8.21
CA GLU A 169 12.86 -3.67 -9.12
C GLU A 169 12.41 -4.01 -10.55
N GLN A 170 11.41 -4.88 -10.69
CA GLN A 170 10.86 -5.23 -11.99
C GLN A 170 10.22 -4.03 -12.68
N MET A 171 9.43 -3.24 -11.95
CA MET A 171 8.79 -2.03 -12.47
C MET A 171 9.81 -0.94 -12.82
N LYS A 172 10.85 -0.73 -11.99
CA LYS A 172 11.95 0.20 -12.29
C LYS A 172 12.69 -0.19 -13.57
N GLN A 173 12.97 -1.48 -13.77
CA GLN A 173 13.57 -1.98 -15.00
C GLN A 173 12.69 -1.72 -16.24
N TRP A 174 11.37 -1.94 -16.13
CA TRP A 174 10.44 -1.63 -17.20
C TRP A 174 10.35 -0.14 -17.49
N ARG A 175 10.32 0.69 -16.44
CA ARG A 175 10.32 2.14 -16.55
C ARG A 175 11.50 2.64 -17.37
N GLN A 176 12.71 2.16 -17.04
CA GLN A 176 13.93 2.50 -17.76
C GLN A 176 13.94 1.93 -19.18
N SER A 177 13.56 0.66 -19.36
CA SER A 177 13.64 -0.01 -20.66
C SER A 177 12.61 0.53 -21.67
N TRP A 178 11.39 0.79 -21.23
CA TRP A 178 10.28 1.17 -22.11
C TRP A 178 10.18 2.68 -22.34
N TYR A 179 10.64 3.49 -21.37
CA TYR A 179 10.47 4.94 -21.38
C TYR A 179 11.76 5.73 -21.24
N GLN A 180 12.92 5.08 -21.04
CA GLN A 180 14.22 5.73 -20.85
C GLN A 180 14.24 6.67 -19.63
N LEU A 181 13.45 6.32 -18.60
CA LEU A 181 13.34 7.07 -17.36
C LEU A 181 13.92 6.28 -16.18
N PRO A 182 14.74 6.91 -15.32
CA PRO A 182 15.41 6.25 -14.20
C PRO A 182 14.45 5.72 -13.13
#